data_AF-A0A0N7HWT1-F1
#
_entry.id   AF-A0A0N7HWT1-F1
#
_cell.length_a   1.000
_cell.length_b   1.000
_cell.length_c   1.000
_cell.angle_alpha   90.00
_cell.angle_beta   90.00
_cell.angle_gamma   90.00
#
_symmetry.space_group_name_H-M   'P 1'
#
loop_
_entity.id
_entity.type
_entity.pdbx_description
1 polymer ?
#
loop_
_entity_poly.entity_id
_entity_poly.type
_entity_poly.pdbx_seq_one_letter_code
_entity_poly.pdbx_strand_id
1 'polypeptide(L)' 'MKKKIPLETVLYIIQKADLVACSDAVDFINSLDFYQYTQDELKNISDTLGERLTTLIRLELRPGTRAQS' A
#
# COMPACT_ATOMS: atom_id res chain seq x y z
N MET A 1 -24.95 2.24 5.31
CA MET A 1 -23.97 1.98 4.23
C MET A 1 -22.74 2.81 4.52
N LYS A 2 -21.58 2.19 4.73
CA LYS A 2 -20.30 2.92 4.79
C LYS A 2 -20.06 3.55 3.42
N LYS A 3 -19.71 4.84 3.38
CA LYS A 3 -19.44 5.55 2.13
C LYS A 3 -18.20 4.95 1.45
N LYS A 4 -18.26 4.76 0.14
CA LYS A 4 -17.11 4.37 -0.69
C LYS A 4 -15.97 5.35 -0.47
N ILE A 5 -14.79 4.85 -0.12
CA ILE A 5 -13.59 5.66 -0.12
C ILE A 5 -13.13 5.80 -1.58
N PRO A 6 -12.90 7.03 -2.07
CA PRO A 6 -12.46 7.23 -3.45
C PRO A 6 -11.20 6.42 -3.75
N LEU A 7 -11.12 5.83 -4.95
CA LEU A 7 -9.97 5.04 -5.38
C LEU A 7 -8.67 5.84 -5.19
N GLU A 8 -8.65 7.10 -5.60
CA GLU A 8 -7.49 7.99 -5.49
C GLU A 8 -6.98 8.12 -4.05
N THR A 9 -7.90 8.15 -3.08
CA THR A 9 -7.55 8.19 -1.65
C THR A 9 -6.92 6.88 -1.20
N VAL A 10 -7.47 5.74 -1.65
CA VAL A 10 -6.89 4.41 -1.36
C VAL A 10 -5.47 4.31 -1.94
N LEU A 11 -5.30 4.70 -3.21
CA LEU A 11 -4.00 4.68 -3.87
C LEU A 11 -2.99 5.62 -3.20
N TYR A 12 -3.43 6.81 -2.78
CA TYR A 12 -2.59 7.75 -2.05
C TYR A 12 -2.09 7.17 -0.72
N ILE A 13 -2.97 6.51 0.04
CA ILE A 13 -2.60 5.87 1.31
C ILE A 13 -1.55 4.78 1.08
N ILE A 14 -1.77 3.93 0.07
CA ILE A 14 -0.81 2.88 -0.31
C ILE A 14 0.55 3.50 -0.67
N GLN A 15 0.58 4.53 -1.51
CA GLN A 15 1.83 5.17 -1.93
C GLN A 15 2.58 5.85 -0.77
N LYS A 16 1.86 6.33 0.25
CA LYS A 16 2.45 6.98 1.43
C LYS A 16 2.88 5.99 2.51
N ALA A 17 2.41 4.75 2.48
CA ALA A 17 2.81 3.72 3.45
C ALA A 17 4.33 3.52 3.41
N ASP A 18 5.02 3.70 4.54
CA ASP A 18 6.43 3.37 4.70
C ASP A 18 6.59 2.03 5.41
N LEU A 19 7.81 1.68 5.79
CA LEU A 19 8.11 0.40 6.46
C LEU A 19 7.43 0.25 7.82
N VAL A 20 7.20 1.37 8.52
CA VAL A 20 6.55 1.38 9.83
C VAL A 20 5.02 1.38 9.67
N ALA A 21 4.51 2.14 8.71
CA ALA A 21 3.09 2.29 8.42
C ALA A 21 2.52 1.21 7.48
N CYS A 22 3.33 0.23 7.07
CA CYS A 22 2.89 -0.83 6.15
C CYS A 22 1.76 -1.68 6.74
N SER A 23 1.88 -1.98 8.04
CA SER A 23 0.83 -2.61 8.86
C SER A 23 -0.51 -1.86 8.74
N ASP A 24 -0.49 -0.55 9.02
CA ASP A 24 -1.70 0.28 9.03
C ASP A 24 -2.33 0.40 7.63
N ALA A 25 -1.52 0.43 6.59
CA ALA A 25 -2.00 0.46 5.22
C ALA A 25 -2.70 -0.85 4.81
N VAL A 26 -2.18 -1.99 5.24
CA VAL A 26 -2.81 -3.30 5.01
C VAL A 26 -4.13 -3.41 5.79
N ASP A 27 -4.15 -2.98 7.05
CA ASP A 27 -5.37 -2.96 7.86
C ASP A 27 -6.44 -2.03 7.28
N PHE A 28 -6.03 -0.86 6.78
CA PHE A 28 -6.91 0.04 6.05
C PHE A 28 -7.52 -0.64 4.82
N ILE A 29 -6.72 -1.31 3.99
CA ILE A 29 -7.19 -2.00 2.80
C ILE A 29 -8.16 -3.12 3.17
N ASN A 30 -7.86 -3.91 4.20
CA ASN A 30 -8.75 -4.96 4.71
C ASN A 30 -10.07 -4.41 5.27
N SER A 31 -10.10 -3.15 5.67
CA SER A 31 -11.32 -2.47 6.13
C SER A 31 -12.22 -1.96 5.00
N LEU A 32 -11.72 -1.96 3.75
CA LEU A 32 -12.48 -1.53 2.59
C LEU A 32 -13.58 -2.52 2.25
N ASP A 33 -14.73 -1.99 1.85
CA ASP A 33 -15.82 -2.78 1.30
C ASP A 33 -15.56 -3.00 -0.20
N PHE A 34 -14.89 -4.11 -0.54
CA PHE A 34 -14.46 -4.42 -1.91
C PHE A 34 -15.61 -4.52 -2.91
N TYR A 35 -16.85 -4.77 -2.47
CA TYR A 35 -18.03 -4.79 -3.34
C TYR A 35 -18.37 -3.43 -3.94
N GLN A 36 -17.84 -2.34 -3.38
CA GLN A 36 -18.05 -0.98 -3.88
C GLN A 36 -17.08 -0.59 -5.00
N TYR A 37 -16.13 -1.47 -5.34
CA TYR A 37 -15.10 -1.23 -6.34
C TYR A 37 -15.33 -2.11 -7.56
N THR A 38 -15.05 -1.58 -8.74
CA THR A 38 -15.03 -2.37 -9.97
C THR A 38 -13.82 -3.30 -9.98
N GLN A 39 -13.84 -4.29 -10.87
CA GLN A 39 -12.71 -5.19 -11.04
C GLN A 39 -11.42 -4.45 -11.45
N ASP A 40 -11.53 -3.42 -12.28
CA ASP A 40 -10.40 -2.57 -12.68
C ASP A 40 -9.87 -1.74 -11.48
N GLU A 41 -10.76 -1.20 -10.64
CA GLU A 41 -10.37 -0.48 -9.43
C GLU A 41 -9.64 -1.40 -8.44
N LEU A 42 -10.15 -2.61 -8.22
CA LEU A 42 -9.53 -3.62 -7.36
C LEU A 42 -8.17 -4.06 -7.89
N LYS A 43 -8.04 -4.23 -9.21
CA LYS A 43 -6.76 -4.51 -9.86
C LYS A 43 -5.76 -3.38 -9.59
N ASN A 44 -6.17 -2.12 -9.75
CA ASN A 44 -5.32 -0.97 -9.52
C ASN A 44 -4.83 -0.88 -8.06
N ILE A 45 -5.72 -1.18 -7.11
CA ILE A 45 -5.37 -1.27 -5.67
C ILE A 45 -4.33 -2.36 -5.45
N SER A 46 -4.57 -3.56 -5.99
CA SER A 46 -3.66 -4.71 -5.86
C SER A 46 -2.28 -4.44 -6.46
N ASP A 47 -2.23 -3.91 -7.69
CA ASP A 47 -1.00 -3.60 -8.41
C ASP A 47 -0.17 -2.56 -7.64
N THR A 48 -0.82 -1.48 -7.18
CA THR A 48 -0.17 -0.42 -6.40
C THR A 48 0.36 -0.93 -5.05
N LEU A 49 -0.41 -1.79 -4.37
CA LEU A 49 0.01 -2.40 -3.11
C LEU A 49 1.23 -3.30 -3.32
N GLY A 50 1.21 -4.15 -4.35
CA GLY A 50 2.31 -5.05 -4.69
C GLY A 50 3.60 -4.31 -5.03
N GLU A 51 3.50 -3.24 -5.83
CA GLU A 51 4.65 -2.38 -6.18
C GLU A 51 5.23 -1.70 -4.93
N ARG A 52 4.36 -1.18 -4.06
CA ARG A 52 4.81 -0.53 -2.83
C ARG A 52 5.50 -1.50 -1.90
N LEU A 53 4.91 -2.66 -1.64
CA LEU A 53 5.51 -3.71 -0.82
C LEU A 53 6.87 -4.14 -1.38
N THR A 54 6.97 -4.35 -2.69
CA THR A 54 8.23 -4.70 -3.36
C THR A 54 9.29 -3.61 -3.14
N THR A 55 8.90 -2.34 -3.22
CA THR A 55 9.80 -1.21 -2.96
C THR A 55 10.29 -1.18 -1.52
N LEU A 56 9.38 -1.35 -0.56
CA LEU A 56 9.71 -1.37 0.87
C LEU A 56 10.62 -2.56 1.23
N ILE A 57 10.32 -3.76 0.72
CA ILE A 57 11.18 -4.95 0.89
C ILE A 57 12.58 -4.69 0.32
N ARG A 58 12.70 -4.08 -0.87
CA ARG A 58 14.01 -3.72 -1.45
C ARG A 58 14.77 -2.68 -0.63
N LEU A 59 14.08 -1.81 0.09
CA LEU A 59 14.71 -0.83 0.98
C LEU A 59 15.25 -1.50 2.25
N GLU A 60 14.50 -2.42 2.87
CA GLU A 60 14.97 -3.24 4.00
C GLU A 60 16.13 -4.16 3.63
N LEU A 61 16.07 -4.78 2.45
CA LEU A 61 17.09 -5.70 1.99
C LEU A 61 18.40 -5.01 1.56
N ARG A 62 18.51 -3.68 1.60
CA ARG A 62 19.81 -2.99 1.47
C ARG A 62 20.48 -2.98 2.84
N PRO A 63 21.48 -3.87 3.10
CA PRO A 63 22.31 -3.73 4.29
C PRO A 63 23.08 -2.42 4.12
N GLY A 64 23.09 -1.60 5.17
CA GLY A 64 23.45 -0.19 5.07
C GLY A 64 24.71 0.14 4.28
N THR A 65 24.64 1.27 3.57
CA THR A 65 25.79 2.18 3.35
C THR A 65 26.24 2.81 4.68
N ARG A 66 26.53 1.97 5.69
CA ARG A 66 27.05 2.40 6.99
C ARG A 66 28.09 1.41 7.51
N ALA A 67 29.15 1.24 6.72
CA ALA A 67 30.42 0.68 7.16
C ALA A 67 31.52 1.05 6.14
N GLN A 68 31.84 2.35 6.03
CA GLN A 68 33.14 2.81 5.55
C GLN A 68 33.56 3.97 6.45
N SER A 69 34.31 3.64 7.50
CA SER A 69 35.11 4.56 8.30
C SER A 69 36.40 3.82 8.63
#